data_AF-A0A7Y4SVC1-F1
#
_entry.id   AF-A0A7Y4SVC1-F1
#
_cell.length_a   1.000
_cell.length_b   1.000
_cell.length_c   1.000
_cell.angle_alpha   90.00
_cell.angle_beta   90.00
_cell.angle_gamma   90.00
#
_symmetry.space_group_name_H-M   'P 1'
#
loop_
_entity.id
_entity.type
_entity.pdbx_description
1 polymer ?
#
loop_
_entity_poly.entity_id
_entity_poly.type
_entity_poly.pdbx_seq_one_letter_code
_entity_poly.pdbx_strand_id
1 'polypeptide(L)'
;MRSSSRKTGRASTSGSRATWTRPWRSPAAHSRSSGTASSSARACSRKIHGSCTSSAIYLSTGLRAAGLPTRTILCTPLVDANDSREVQWLRTRITHVGLRAKLRKAAEQQSGSWTSHTFNEVFVGGRWRRLNYTELGQNVLDDGLGLMVHVHTFNDHSEAGLIGWGNRHSHPQHAALFGGPNPYSCVSLSDRFGPQTKVPNELPSGLRALTIERLAWYDDPKRPPELTTTLWDTESAGYFFAHFDTNGVDGGDALEFGYAVDQRFTLRARGHDDVHAQGVPKFWGDRGAFILRIEPADFARMEPRIEYELAWIGDRVGASADLRWEVPPGVRITRPKR
;
A
#
# COMPACT_ATOMS: atom_id res chain seq x y z
N MET A 1 62.12 -4.82 -3.60
CA MET A 1 62.61 -4.74 -4.99
C MET A 1 61.70 -5.56 -5.90
N ARG A 2 61.42 -5.05 -7.10
CA ARG A 2 60.51 -5.54 -8.17
C ARG A 2 59.10 -4.94 -8.16
N SER A 3 59.07 -3.78 -8.81
CA SER A 3 57.92 -3.09 -9.40
C SER A 3 57.34 -3.87 -10.58
N SER A 4 56.02 -3.78 -10.79
CA SER A 4 55.47 -3.86 -12.14
C SER A 4 54.27 -2.92 -12.25
N SER A 5 54.49 -1.85 -13.00
CA SER A 5 53.52 -0.87 -13.47
C SER A 5 52.63 -1.49 -14.54
N ARG A 6 51.31 -1.29 -14.47
CA ARG A 6 50.43 -1.45 -15.64
C ARG A 6 49.67 -0.17 -15.95
N LYS A 7 49.72 0.13 -17.25
CA LYS A 7 49.42 1.36 -17.95
C LYS A 7 47.92 1.66 -17.98
N THR A 8 47.61 2.94 -17.85
CA THR A 8 46.31 3.56 -18.15
C THR A 8 46.10 3.66 -19.66
N GLY A 9 45.08 2.99 -20.18
CA GLY A 9 44.63 3.10 -21.56
C GLY A 9 43.52 4.14 -21.68
N ARG A 10 43.82 5.23 -22.40
CA ARG A 10 42.91 6.34 -22.70
C ARG A 10 42.12 5.97 -23.96
N ALA A 11 40.81 5.74 -23.84
CA ALA A 11 39.94 5.48 -24.98
C ALA A 11 39.47 6.80 -25.60
N SER A 12 39.87 7.03 -26.85
CA SER A 12 39.35 8.09 -27.73
C SER A 12 38.08 7.61 -28.42
N THR A 13 36.98 8.33 -28.26
CA THR A 13 35.76 8.14 -29.08
C THR A 13 35.65 9.28 -30.09
N SER A 14 36.11 8.98 -31.30
CA SER A 14 35.84 9.75 -32.51
C SER A 14 34.37 9.59 -32.92
N GLY A 15 33.79 10.68 -33.41
CA GLY A 15 32.35 10.80 -33.64
C GLY A 15 31.79 9.97 -34.79
N SER A 16 30.48 9.80 -34.75
CA SER A 16 29.65 9.68 -35.94
C SER A 16 28.37 10.50 -35.72
N ARG A 17 28.18 11.51 -36.56
CA ARG A 17 26.90 12.21 -36.72
C ARG A 17 26.00 11.28 -37.54
N ALA A 18 24.97 10.71 -36.92
CA ALA A 18 23.90 10.05 -37.65
C ALA A 18 22.89 11.11 -38.09
N THR A 19 22.96 11.49 -39.37
CA THR A 19 21.90 12.22 -40.07
C THR A 19 20.71 11.30 -40.31
N TRP A 20 19.61 11.52 -39.61
CA TRP A 20 18.32 10.87 -39.90
C TRP A 20 17.54 11.73 -40.90
N THR A 21 17.60 11.36 -42.18
CA THR A 21 16.69 11.84 -43.21
C THR A 21 15.79 10.70 -43.66
N ARG A 22 14.50 10.75 -43.29
CA ARG A 22 13.42 10.14 -44.08
C ARG A 22 12.10 10.87 -43.83
N PRO A 23 11.34 11.22 -44.89
CA PRO A 23 10.12 12.01 -44.78
C PRO A 23 8.95 11.13 -44.35
N TRP A 24 8.18 11.60 -43.36
CA TRP A 24 6.88 11.06 -43.01
C TRP A 24 5.90 11.43 -44.13
N ARG A 25 5.35 10.43 -44.84
CA ARG A 25 4.27 10.62 -45.81
C ARG A 25 2.95 10.73 -45.06
N SER A 26 2.21 11.82 -45.27
CA SER A 26 0.84 12.00 -44.79
C SER A 26 -0.09 10.93 -45.36
N PRO A 27 -0.93 10.28 -44.54
CA PRO A 27 -2.12 9.60 -45.03
C PRO A 27 -3.23 10.61 -45.33
N ALA A 28 -3.93 10.37 -46.44
CA ALA A 28 -5.02 11.16 -46.95
C ALA A 28 -6.16 11.35 -45.94
N ALA A 29 -6.75 12.55 -45.96
CA ALA A 29 -7.91 12.95 -45.18
C ALA A 29 -9.09 11.99 -45.44
N HIS A 30 -9.57 11.36 -44.38
CA HIS A 30 -10.92 10.79 -44.31
C HIS A 30 -11.76 11.69 -43.41
N SER A 31 -12.88 12.17 -43.94
CA SER A 31 -13.86 13.03 -43.29
C SER A 31 -14.38 12.40 -42.00
N ARG A 32 -14.15 13.05 -40.86
CA ARG A 32 -14.75 12.67 -39.56
C ARG A 32 -15.99 13.51 -39.28
N SER A 33 -17.04 12.84 -38.85
CA SER A 33 -18.23 13.40 -38.21
C SER A 33 -17.85 14.19 -36.95
N SER A 34 -18.16 15.47 -36.94
CA SER A 34 -17.96 16.42 -35.85
C SER A 34 -19.02 16.25 -34.76
N GLY A 35 -18.74 15.44 -33.73
CA GLY A 35 -19.67 15.22 -32.61
C GLY A 35 -19.14 15.59 -31.22
N THR A 36 -17.84 15.42 -30.95
CA THR A 36 -17.32 15.40 -29.57
C THR A 36 -16.34 16.52 -29.22
N ALA A 37 -15.74 17.20 -30.20
CA ALA A 37 -14.77 18.28 -29.95
C ALA A 37 -15.39 19.57 -29.37
N SER A 38 -16.71 19.75 -29.45
CA SER A 38 -17.35 21.04 -29.16
C SER A 38 -17.68 21.30 -27.69
N SER A 39 -17.67 20.28 -26.83
CA SER A 39 -18.00 20.42 -25.40
C SER A 39 -16.78 20.80 -24.55
N SER A 40 -15.63 20.15 -24.76
CA SER A 40 -14.39 20.44 -24.03
C SER A 40 -13.83 21.84 -24.33
N ALA A 41 -13.88 22.27 -25.60
CA ALA A 41 -13.48 23.62 -25.99
C ALA A 41 -14.38 24.72 -25.38
N ARG A 42 -15.69 24.45 -25.24
CA ARG A 42 -16.66 25.36 -24.62
C ARG A 42 -16.55 25.44 -23.09
N ALA A 43 -16.19 24.34 -22.42
CA ALA A 43 -15.94 24.36 -20.98
C ALA A 43 -14.74 25.27 -20.63
N CYS A 44 -13.70 25.23 -21.47
CA CYS A 44 -12.46 25.98 -21.28
C CYS A 44 -12.63 27.51 -21.46
N SER A 45 -13.41 27.96 -22.45
CA SER A 45 -13.65 29.40 -22.66
C SER A 45 -14.54 30.04 -21.60
N ARG A 46 -15.26 29.22 -20.81
CA ARG A 46 -16.19 29.68 -19.76
C ARG A 46 -15.68 29.45 -18.32
N LYS A 47 -14.42 29.01 -18.13
CA LYS A 47 -13.87 28.62 -16.81
C LYS A 47 -14.73 27.61 -16.04
N ILE A 48 -15.50 26.79 -16.75
CA ILE A 48 -16.30 25.72 -16.14
C ILE A 48 -15.32 24.65 -15.66
N HIS A 49 -15.41 24.26 -14.40
CA HIS A 49 -14.51 23.26 -13.80
C HIS A 49 -14.72 21.92 -14.51
N GLY A 50 -13.76 21.55 -15.36
CA GLY A 50 -13.75 20.29 -16.08
C GLY A 50 -13.29 19.13 -15.20
N SER A 51 -13.69 17.90 -15.54
CA SER A 51 -13.14 16.69 -14.92
C SER A 51 -11.66 16.50 -15.26
N CYS A 52 -10.97 15.67 -14.49
CA CYS A 52 -9.58 15.28 -14.74
C CYS A 52 -9.33 14.85 -16.19
N THR A 53 -10.24 14.03 -16.74
CA THR A 53 -10.23 13.57 -18.12
C THR A 53 -10.28 14.73 -19.12
N SER A 54 -11.20 15.68 -18.93
CA SER A 54 -11.33 16.81 -19.86
C SER A 54 -10.09 17.71 -19.85
N SER A 55 -9.50 17.94 -18.67
CA SER A 55 -8.26 18.70 -18.51
C SER A 55 -7.08 17.99 -19.18
N ALA A 56 -6.94 16.68 -19.00
CA ALA A 56 -5.89 15.89 -19.65
C ALA A 56 -6.05 15.82 -21.17
N ILE A 57 -7.28 15.75 -21.70
CA ILE A 57 -7.56 15.82 -23.14
C ILE A 57 -7.13 17.18 -23.70
N TYR A 58 -7.56 18.26 -23.05
CA TYR A 58 -7.20 19.62 -23.45
C TYR A 58 -5.69 19.82 -23.46
N LEU A 59 -5.02 19.46 -22.38
CA LEU A 59 -3.57 19.59 -22.23
C LEU A 59 -2.82 18.73 -23.26
N SER A 60 -3.22 17.47 -23.45
CA SER A 60 -2.60 16.60 -24.48
C SER A 60 -2.72 17.17 -25.89
N THR A 61 -3.83 17.86 -26.19
CA THR A 61 -4.08 18.44 -27.51
C THR A 61 -3.16 19.63 -27.74
N GLY A 62 -3.08 20.55 -26.77
CA GLY A 62 -2.18 21.70 -26.84
C GLY A 62 -0.70 21.30 -26.93
N LEU A 63 -0.27 20.34 -26.11
CA LEU A 63 1.12 19.86 -26.13
C LEU A 63 1.48 19.17 -27.45
N ARG A 64 0.59 18.32 -27.99
CA ARG A 64 0.79 17.69 -29.30
C ARG A 64 0.84 18.74 -30.42
N ALA A 65 -0.04 19.75 -30.37
CA ALA A 65 -0.03 20.85 -31.34
C ALA A 65 1.28 21.67 -31.27
N ALA A 66 1.88 21.79 -30.10
CA ALA A 66 3.20 22.40 -29.91
C ALA A 66 4.38 21.48 -30.31
N GLY A 67 4.11 20.28 -30.86
CA GLY A 67 5.14 19.34 -31.30
C GLY A 67 5.75 18.49 -30.18
N LEU A 68 5.19 18.52 -28.97
CA LEU A 68 5.67 17.71 -27.85
C LEU A 68 5.02 16.31 -27.89
N PRO A 69 5.82 15.23 -27.99
CA PRO A 69 5.27 13.88 -27.89
C PRO A 69 4.62 13.68 -26.53
N THR A 70 3.29 13.48 -26.56
CA THR A 70 2.44 13.45 -25.38
C THR A 70 1.51 12.25 -25.47
N ARG A 71 1.35 11.53 -24.36
CA ARG A 71 0.36 10.45 -24.20
C ARG A 71 -0.51 10.73 -22.98
N THR A 72 -1.71 10.17 -22.98
CA THR A 72 -2.64 10.24 -21.86
C THR A 72 -2.55 8.96 -21.05
N ILE A 73 -2.52 9.11 -19.73
CA ILE A 73 -2.44 8.03 -18.77
C ILE A 73 -3.72 8.04 -17.95
N LEU A 74 -4.30 6.85 -17.80
CA LEU A 74 -5.38 6.59 -16.85
C LEU A 74 -4.83 5.77 -15.70
N CYS A 75 -5.08 6.25 -14.48
CA CYS A 75 -4.79 5.57 -13.24
C CYS A 75 -6.03 5.34 -12.39
N THR A 76 -5.95 4.35 -11.51
CA THR A 76 -6.91 4.07 -10.46
C THR A 76 -6.20 4.01 -9.11
N PRO A 77 -6.90 4.25 -7.99
CA PRO A 77 -6.33 4.02 -6.68
C PRO A 77 -5.98 2.54 -6.49
N LEU A 78 -5.07 2.27 -5.55
CA LEU A 78 -4.59 0.92 -5.22
C LEU A 78 -5.68 0.00 -4.65
N VAL A 79 -6.65 0.58 -3.94
CA VAL A 79 -7.78 -0.12 -3.33
C VAL A 79 -9.07 0.56 -3.73
N ASP A 80 -10.18 -0.18 -3.79
CA ASP A 80 -11.50 0.41 -3.82
C ASP A 80 -11.84 0.97 -2.44
N ALA A 81 -11.98 2.29 -2.35
CA ALA A 81 -12.39 2.99 -1.12
C ALA A 81 -13.77 2.58 -0.61
N ASN A 82 -14.57 1.88 -1.44
CA ASN A 82 -15.89 1.39 -1.10
C ASN A 82 -15.91 -0.10 -0.71
N ASP A 83 -14.81 -0.84 -0.93
CA ASP A 83 -14.68 -2.21 -0.40
C ASP A 83 -14.02 -2.16 0.99
N SER A 84 -14.85 -2.35 2.03
CA SER A 84 -14.40 -2.38 3.42
C SER A 84 -13.25 -3.37 3.69
N ARG A 85 -13.19 -4.48 2.96
CA ARG A 85 -12.12 -5.48 3.06
C ARG A 85 -10.80 -4.92 2.54
N GLU A 86 -10.82 -4.24 1.39
CA GLU A 86 -9.63 -3.64 0.79
C GLU A 86 -9.13 -2.45 1.61
N VAL A 87 -10.04 -1.60 2.09
CA VAL A 87 -9.71 -0.51 3.03
C VAL A 87 -9.06 -1.07 4.30
N GLN A 88 -9.56 -2.19 4.84
CA GLN A 88 -8.96 -2.84 6.01
C GLN A 88 -7.56 -3.41 5.73
N TRP A 89 -7.25 -3.78 4.48
CA TRP A 89 -5.90 -4.21 4.11
C TRP A 89 -4.88 -3.08 4.19
N LEU A 90 -5.26 -1.83 3.93
CA LEU A 90 -4.36 -0.70 4.14
C LEU A 90 -3.82 -0.66 5.57
N ARG A 91 -4.67 -0.99 6.55
CA ARG A 91 -4.29 -1.06 7.97
C ARG A 91 -3.44 -2.28 8.31
N THR A 92 -3.83 -3.44 7.79
CA THR A 92 -3.30 -4.74 8.26
C THR A 92 -2.18 -5.33 7.40
N ARG A 93 -1.95 -4.79 6.20
CA ARG A 93 -1.01 -5.33 5.23
C ARG A 93 0.08 -4.37 4.76
N ILE A 94 -0.02 -3.08 5.09
CA ILE A 94 1.04 -2.10 4.85
C ILE A 94 1.78 -1.89 6.16
N THR A 95 3.05 -2.31 6.22
CA THR A 95 3.88 -2.20 7.43
C THR A 95 4.47 -0.80 7.59
N HIS A 96 4.71 -0.09 6.50
CA HIS A 96 5.27 1.25 6.54
C HIS A 96 4.23 2.29 6.99
N VAL A 97 4.46 2.90 8.17
CA VAL A 97 3.57 3.85 8.85
C VAL A 97 3.23 5.05 7.94
N GLY A 98 4.25 5.72 7.40
CA GLY A 98 4.03 6.88 6.52
C GLY A 98 3.26 6.55 5.23
N LEU A 99 3.56 5.42 4.58
CA LEU A 99 2.84 4.96 3.40
C LEU A 99 1.39 4.61 3.75
N ARG A 100 1.18 3.86 4.84
CA ARG A 100 -0.14 3.50 5.36
C ARG A 100 -0.99 4.73 5.62
N ALA A 101 -0.44 5.74 6.29
CA ALA A 101 -1.15 6.99 6.57
C ALA A 101 -1.61 7.70 5.29
N LYS A 102 -0.72 7.83 4.29
CA LYS A 102 -1.07 8.45 2.99
C LYS A 102 -2.15 7.66 2.24
N LEU A 103 -2.01 6.34 2.17
CA LEU A 103 -2.99 5.49 1.48
C LEU A 103 -4.36 5.51 2.18
N ARG A 104 -4.38 5.49 3.51
CA ARG A 104 -5.62 5.58 4.29
C ARG A 104 -6.33 6.91 4.07
N LYS A 105 -5.58 8.03 4.15
CA LYS A 105 -6.13 9.36 3.89
C LYS A 105 -6.74 9.45 2.48
N ALA A 106 -6.04 8.92 1.47
CA ALA A 106 -6.54 8.89 0.11
C ALA A 106 -7.82 8.05 -0.03
N ALA A 107 -7.87 6.86 0.58
CA ALA A 107 -9.08 6.02 0.57
C ALA A 107 -10.26 6.71 1.28
N GLU A 108 -10.03 7.36 2.42
CA GLU A 108 -11.06 8.11 3.16
C GLU A 108 -11.63 9.26 2.29
N GLN A 109 -10.78 10.00 1.58
CA GLN A 109 -11.19 11.08 0.68
C GLN A 109 -11.97 10.61 -0.56
N GLN A 110 -11.85 9.33 -0.92
CA GLN A 110 -12.49 8.72 -2.08
C GLN A 110 -13.74 7.92 -1.74
N SER A 111 -14.04 7.74 -0.45
CA SER A 111 -15.18 6.97 0.03
C SER A 111 -16.50 7.49 -0.56
N GLY A 112 -17.37 6.57 -0.99
CA GLY A 112 -18.65 6.88 -1.63
C GLY A 112 -18.54 7.35 -3.08
N SER A 113 -17.33 7.42 -3.65
CA SER A 113 -17.11 7.87 -5.02
C SER A 113 -16.49 6.79 -5.89
N TRP A 114 -16.73 6.87 -7.19
CA TRP A 114 -15.86 6.23 -8.14
C TRP A 114 -14.63 7.10 -8.36
N THR A 115 -13.46 6.55 -8.06
CA THR A 115 -12.21 7.27 -8.23
C THR A 115 -11.39 6.69 -9.38
N SER A 116 -11.09 7.55 -10.34
CA SER A 116 -10.02 7.36 -11.33
C SER A 116 -9.38 8.71 -11.62
N HIS A 117 -8.17 8.69 -12.19
CA HIS A 117 -7.45 9.90 -12.49
C HIS A 117 -6.77 9.83 -13.84
N THR A 118 -6.96 10.88 -14.64
CA THR A 118 -6.38 10.99 -15.97
C THR A 118 -5.41 12.15 -15.99
N PHE A 119 -4.19 11.91 -16.47
CA PHE A 119 -3.16 12.93 -16.64
C PHE A 119 -2.35 12.67 -17.91
N ASN A 120 -1.34 13.48 -18.18
CA ASN A 120 -0.49 13.32 -19.36
C ASN A 120 0.92 12.86 -19.00
N GLU A 121 1.56 12.17 -19.93
CA GLU A 121 3.01 12.03 -19.92
C GLU A 121 3.59 12.70 -21.15
N VAL A 122 4.69 13.42 -20.96
CA VAL A 122 5.40 14.14 -22.02
C VAL A 122 6.80 13.57 -22.18
N PHE A 123 7.28 13.45 -23.41
CA PHE A 123 8.62 12.95 -23.69
C PHE A 123 9.63 14.11 -23.67
N VAL A 124 10.40 14.21 -22.58
CA VAL A 124 11.34 15.31 -22.35
C VAL A 124 12.68 14.74 -21.87
N GLY A 125 13.78 15.16 -22.52
CA GLY A 125 15.13 14.72 -22.15
C GLY A 125 15.34 13.21 -22.30
N GLY A 126 14.76 12.61 -23.34
CA GLY A 126 14.92 11.19 -23.65
C GLY A 126 14.08 10.23 -22.80
N ARG A 127 13.11 10.73 -22.03
CA ARG A 127 12.24 9.91 -21.16
C ARG A 127 10.83 10.45 -21.08
N TRP A 128 9.88 9.54 -20.86
CA TRP A 128 8.52 9.91 -20.49
C TRP A 128 8.51 10.45 -19.07
N ARG A 129 7.85 11.61 -18.89
CA ARG A 129 7.70 12.29 -17.61
C ARG A 129 6.22 12.50 -17.36
N ARG A 130 5.76 12.14 -16.17
CA ARG A 130 4.42 12.49 -15.71
C ARG A 130 4.25 14.00 -15.72
N LEU A 131 3.16 14.47 -16.28
CA LEU A 131 2.68 15.83 -16.21
C LEU A 131 1.24 15.76 -15.68
N ASN A 132 1.10 15.93 -14.36
CA ASN A 132 -0.21 16.00 -13.72
C ASN A 132 -0.66 17.46 -13.67
N TYR A 133 -1.30 17.89 -14.76
CA TYR A 133 -1.68 19.26 -15.03
C TYR A 133 -0.48 20.22 -15.00
N THR A 134 -0.24 20.88 -13.87
CA THR A 134 0.86 21.83 -13.68
C THR A 134 2.13 21.17 -13.18
N GLU A 135 2.05 19.93 -12.69
CA GLU A 135 3.15 19.25 -12.00
C GLU A 135 3.91 18.30 -12.92
N LEU A 136 5.07 18.74 -13.42
CA LEU A 136 5.99 17.90 -14.19
C LEU A 136 6.88 17.07 -13.25
N GLY A 137 6.90 15.76 -13.45
CA GLY A 137 7.69 14.82 -12.67
C GLY A 137 7.04 14.37 -11.36
N GLN A 138 5.73 14.56 -11.17
CA GLN A 138 5.02 14.15 -9.97
C GLN A 138 5.19 12.64 -9.67
N ASN A 139 5.39 12.30 -8.39
CA ASN A 139 5.58 10.93 -7.92
C ASN A 139 4.29 10.08 -7.98
N VAL A 140 4.41 8.75 -8.09
CA VAL A 140 3.30 7.75 -8.17
C VAL A 140 2.46 7.69 -6.90
N LEU A 141 3.08 7.98 -5.76
CA LEU A 141 2.41 8.14 -4.48
C LEU A 141 2.16 9.64 -4.28
N ASP A 142 0.91 10.05 -4.32
CA ASP A 142 0.47 11.44 -4.11
C ASP A 142 -0.45 11.58 -2.89
N ASP A 143 -0.65 12.83 -2.45
CA ASP A 143 -1.37 13.13 -1.21
C ASP A 143 -2.90 13.16 -1.34
N GLY A 144 -3.44 13.09 -2.56
CA GLY A 144 -4.88 13.07 -2.84
C GLY A 144 -5.39 11.68 -3.23
N LEU A 145 -4.74 11.02 -4.20
CA LEU A 145 -5.15 9.72 -4.71
C LEU A 145 -4.39 8.53 -4.11
N GLY A 146 -3.37 8.81 -3.31
CA GLY A 146 -2.50 7.77 -2.76
C GLY A 146 -1.62 7.19 -3.86
N LEU A 147 -1.54 5.87 -3.95
CA LEU A 147 -0.79 5.21 -5.00
C LEU A 147 -1.63 5.11 -6.28
N MET A 148 -1.26 5.90 -7.29
CA MET A 148 -1.88 5.90 -8.61
C MET A 148 -1.39 4.72 -9.45
N VAL A 149 -2.19 3.66 -9.55
CA VAL A 149 -1.91 2.47 -10.36
C VAL A 149 -2.28 2.76 -11.81
N HIS A 150 -1.29 2.72 -12.70
CA HIS A 150 -1.47 2.93 -14.13
C HIS A 150 -2.18 1.72 -14.77
N VAL A 151 -3.36 1.95 -15.35
CA VAL A 151 -4.18 0.91 -15.98
C VAL A 151 -4.32 1.05 -17.49
N HIS A 152 -4.09 2.25 -18.06
CA HIS A 152 -4.12 2.44 -19.51
C HIS A 152 -3.25 3.61 -19.99
N THR A 153 -2.55 3.42 -21.10
CA THR A 153 -1.94 4.49 -21.92
C THR A 153 -2.65 4.60 -23.26
N PHE A 154 -2.92 5.82 -23.73
CA PHE A 154 -3.45 6.08 -25.06
C PHE A 154 -3.00 7.44 -25.60
N ASN A 155 -2.86 7.58 -26.92
CA ASN A 155 -2.46 8.86 -27.52
C ASN A 155 -3.64 9.82 -27.59
N ASP A 156 -4.81 9.30 -27.91
CA ASP A 156 -6.05 10.06 -28.00
C ASP A 156 -7.19 9.36 -27.25
N HIS A 157 -8.08 10.14 -26.62
CA HIS A 157 -9.19 9.58 -25.87
C HIS A 157 -10.18 8.81 -26.75
N SER A 158 -10.27 9.16 -28.04
CA SER A 158 -11.08 8.42 -29.01
C SER A 158 -10.55 7.00 -29.30
N GLU A 159 -9.27 6.75 -29.01
CA GLU A 159 -8.62 5.44 -29.21
C GLU A 159 -8.65 4.59 -27.93
N ALA A 160 -9.06 5.16 -26.79
CA ALA A 160 -8.95 4.52 -25.49
C ALA A 160 -9.94 3.36 -25.28
N GLY A 161 -10.89 3.14 -26.21
CA GLY A 161 -11.91 2.08 -26.08
C GLY A 161 -12.83 2.26 -24.87
N LEU A 162 -12.83 3.43 -24.22
CA LEU A 162 -13.58 3.72 -22.98
C LEU A 162 -15.08 3.99 -23.22
N ILE A 163 -15.66 3.43 -24.29
CA ILE A 163 -17.05 3.68 -24.71
C ILE A 163 -18.05 3.31 -23.59
N GLY A 164 -17.68 2.38 -22.69
CA GLY A 164 -18.49 2.01 -21.52
C GLY A 164 -18.46 3.01 -20.34
N TRP A 165 -17.57 4.00 -20.31
CA TRP A 165 -17.49 4.98 -19.21
C TRP A 165 -18.65 5.98 -19.21
N GLY A 166 -19.20 6.30 -20.40
CA GLY A 166 -20.43 7.10 -20.52
C GLY A 166 -21.66 6.36 -20.00
N ASN A 167 -21.76 5.06 -20.31
CA ASN A 167 -22.84 4.19 -19.83
C ASN A 167 -22.87 4.12 -18.30
N ARG A 168 -21.71 4.22 -17.66
CA ARG A 168 -21.59 4.25 -16.21
C ARG A 168 -22.23 5.47 -15.54
N HIS A 169 -22.14 6.65 -16.15
CA HIS A 169 -22.73 7.87 -15.59
C HIS A 169 -24.24 7.94 -15.85
N SER A 170 -24.72 7.17 -16.84
CA SER A 170 -26.12 7.12 -17.25
C SER A 170 -26.91 5.99 -16.57
N HIS A 171 -26.25 5.05 -15.89
CA HIS A 171 -26.90 3.98 -15.13
C HIS A 171 -26.72 4.14 -13.62
N PRO A 172 -27.80 4.38 -12.84
CA PRO A 172 -27.73 4.53 -11.39
C PRO A 172 -27.36 3.23 -10.66
N GLN A 173 -27.48 2.07 -11.33
CA GLN A 173 -27.15 0.77 -10.78
C GLN A 173 -25.70 0.38 -11.10
N HIS A 174 -24.75 1.06 -10.45
CA HIS A 174 -23.31 0.79 -10.59
C HIS A 174 -22.95 -0.70 -10.34
N ALA A 175 -23.66 -1.36 -9.43
CA ALA A 175 -23.45 -2.76 -9.06
C ALA A 175 -23.78 -3.74 -10.20
N ALA A 176 -24.76 -3.44 -11.05
CA ALA A 176 -25.25 -4.38 -12.07
C ALA A 176 -24.26 -4.60 -13.23
N LEU A 177 -23.43 -3.60 -13.53
CA LEU A 177 -22.45 -3.66 -14.63
C LEU A 177 -21.00 -3.85 -14.16
N PHE A 178 -20.65 -3.34 -12.97
CA PHE A 178 -19.25 -3.28 -12.53
C PHE A 178 -18.99 -3.98 -11.19
N GLY A 179 -20.00 -4.59 -10.56
CA GLY A 179 -19.86 -5.26 -9.26
C GLY A 179 -19.58 -4.31 -8.07
N GLY A 180 -19.49 -3.00 -8.31
CA GLY A 180 -19.22 -1.98 -7.30
C GLY A 180 -18.89 -0.61 -7.90
N PRO A 181 -18.51 0.38 -7.07
CA PRO A 181 -18.15 1.72 -7.51
C PRO A 181 -16.76 1.83 -8.16
N ASN A 182 -15.95 0.78 -8.23
CA ASN A 182 -14.68 0.79 -8.98
C ASN A 182 -14.56 -0.46 -9.86
N PRO A 183 -14.17 -0.36 -11.15
CA PRO A 183 -14.02 -1.51 -12.05
C PRO A 183 -12.84 -2.42 -11.74
N TYR A 184 -11.96 -2.04 -10.81
CA TYR A 184 -10.83 -2.84 -10.37
C TYR A 184 -10.94 -3.11 -8.88
N SER A 185 -10.60 -4.34 -8.49
CA SER A 185 -10.53 -4.77 -7.10
C SER A 185 -9.11 -5.18 -6.76
N CYS A 186 -8.65 -4.80 -5.57
CA CYS A 186 -7.41 -5.30 -5.01
C CYS A 186 -7.59 -6.78 -4.65
N VAL A 187 -6.72 -7.65 -5.18
CA VAL A 187 -6.72 -9.09 -4.87
C VAL A 187 -5.80 -9.42 -3.69
N SER A 188 -4.73 -8.64 -3.52
CA SER A 188 -3.75 -8.80 -2.45
C SER A 188 -2.96 -7.51 -2.30
N LEU A 189 -2.58 -7.20 -1.06
CA LEU A 189 -1.79 -6.01 -0.74
C LEU A 189 -0.58 -6.37 0.14
N SER A 190 0.57 -5.78 -0.16
CA SER A 190 1.79 -5.79 0.65
C SER A 190 2.71 -4.67 0.19
N ASP A 191 3.51 -4.10 1.08
CA ASP A 191 4.57 -3.15 0.75
C ASP A 191 5.96 -3.80 0.78
N ARG A 192 6.83 -3.32 -0.11
CA ARG A 192 8.24 -3.70 -0.20
C ARG A 192 9.05 -2.50 -0.68
N PHE A 193 10.21 -2.31 -0.09
CA PHE A 193 11.18 -1.28 -0.49
C PHE A 193 12.37 -1.95 -1.18
N GLY A 194 12.90 -1.31 -2.21
CA GLY A 194 14.09 -1.81 -2.89
C GLY A 194 15.32 -1.75 -1.96
N PRO A 195 16.37 -2.55 -2.21
CA PRO A 195 17.55 -2.60 -1.34
C PRO A 195 18.32 -1.27 -1.22
N GLN A 196 18.09 -0.34 -2.13
CA GLN A 196 18.70 0.99 -2.15
C GLN A 196 17.76 2.09 -1.61
N THR A 197 16.51 1.74 -1.27
CA THR A 197 15.51 2.69 -0.81
C THR A 197 15.62 2.87 0.70
N LYS A 198 16.05 4.05 1.14
CA LYS A 198 16.17 4.43 2.55
C LYS A 198 15.05 5.38 2.94
N VAL A 199 13.83 4.86 3.08
CA VAL A 199 12.69 5.64 3.59
C VAL A 199 12.52 5.29 5.07
N PRO A 200 12.63 6.27 5.99
CA PRO A 200 12.41 6.02 7.41
C PRO A 200 10.98 5.56 7.69
N ASN A 201 10.84 4.48 8.47
CA ASN A 201 9.54 4.01 8.94
C ASN A 201 9.32 4.43 10.40
N GLU A 202 9.01 5.72 10.59
CA GLU A 202 8.94 6.34 11.91
C GLU A 202 7.50 6.51 12.38
N LEU A 203 7.26 6.19 13.64
CA LEU A 203 6.04 6.59 14.36
C LEU A 203 6.13 8.06 14.77
N PRO A 204 5.00 8.79 14.86
CA PRO A 204 4.99 10.19 15.31
C PRO A 204 5.64 10.41 16.68
N SER A 205 5.43 9.53 17.66
CA SER A 205 6.12 9.55 18.97
C SER A 205 7.62 9.30 18.91
N GLY A 206 8.15 8.80 17.79
CA GLY A 206 9.52 8.29 17.72
C GLY A 206 9.69 6.91 18.38
N LEU A 207 8.61 6.25 18.82
CA LEU A 207 8.63 4.91 19.39
C LEU A 207 9.35 3.92 18.46
N ARG A 208 10.17 3.04 19.05
CA ARG A 208 10.93 2.00 18.33
C ARG A 208 10.71 0.59 18.87
N ALA A 209 10.34 0.47 20.14
CA ALA A 209 10.08 -0.81 20.76
C ALA A 209 9.02 -0.71 21.83
N LEU A 210 8.27 -1.80 22.01
CA LEU A 210 7.40 -2.03 23.16
C LEU A 210 7.81 -3.35 23.81
N THR A 211 7.74 -3.38 25.14
CA THR A 211 8.21 -4.51 25.93
C THR A 211 7.02 -5.32 26.41
N ILE A 212 6.96 -6.60 26.04
CA ILE A 212 5.96 -7.53 26.58
C ILE A 212 6.42 -7.96 27.97
N GLU A 213 5.62 -7.69 29.00
CA GLU A 213 6.00 -7.92 30.40
C GLU A 213 5.36 -9.19 30.97
N ARG A 214 4.16 -9.54 30.49
CA ARG A 214 3.36 -10.60 31.11
C ARG A 214 2.41 -11.25 30.12
N LEU A 215 2.18 -12.54 30.31
CA LEU A 215 1.15 -13.29 29.61
C LEU A 215 0.02 -13.70 30.56
N ALA A 216 -1.19 -13.81 30.03
CA ALA A 216 -2.34 -14.37 30.74
C ALA A 216 -3.29 -15.08 29.77
N TRP A 217 -3.79 -16.26 30.13
CA TRP A 217 -4.76 -16.94 29.29
C TRP A 217 -6.04 -16.12 29.15
N TYR A 218 -6.70 -16.27 28.01
CA TYR A 218 -7.90 -15.51 27.72
C TYR A 218 -9.03 -15.81 28.72
N ASP A 219 -9.10 -17.05 29.21
CA ASP A 219 -10.07 -17.55 30.18
C ASP A 219 -9.62 -17.40 31.64
N ASP A 220 -8.53 -16.69 31.92
CA ASP A 220 -8.09 -16.43 33.29
C ASP A 220 -9.17 -15.65 34.07
N PRO A 221 -9.66 -16.17 35.22
CA PRO A 221 -10.65 -15.49 36.04
C PRO A 221 -10.21 -14.10 36.53
N LYS A 222 -8.90 -13.82 36.58
CA LYS A 222 -8.32 -12.54 36.98
C LYS A 222 -8.19 -11.56 35.81
N ARG A 223 -8.64 -11.92 34.62
CA ARG A 223 -8.60 -11.04 33.46
C ARG A 223 -9.40 -9.75 33.74
N PRO A 224 -8.86 -8.57 33.39
CA PRO A 224 -9.61 -7.32 33.44
C PRO A 224 -10.96 -7.45 32.71
N PRO A 225 -12.09 -7.10 33.36
CA PRO A 225 -13.43 -7.32 32.78
C PRO A 225 -13.65 -6.51 31.51
N GLU A 226 -12.83 -5.49 31.26
CA GLU A 226 -12.94 -4.65 30.09
C GLU A 226 -12.31 -5.29 28.83
N LEU A 227 -11.48 -6.33 28.97
CA LEU A 227 -10.87 -7.08 27.86
C LEU A 227 -11.83 -8.15 27.33
N THR A 228 -12.93 -7.72 26.72
CA THR A 228 -13.96 -8.61 26.16
C THR A 228 -13.92 -8.60 24.64
N THR A 229 -13.74 -9.78 24.04
CA THR A 229 -13.90 -9.94 22.59
C THR A 229 -14.62 -11.22 22.23
N THR A 230 -15.36 -11.20 21.12
CA THR A 230 -15.84 -12.43 20.52
C THR A 230 -14.67 -13.09 19.79
N LEU A 231 -14.21 -14.20 20.35
CA LEU A 231 -13.29 -15.12 19.73
C LEU A 231 -14.09 -16.17 18.96
N TRP A 232 -13.57 -16.56 17.81
CA TRP A 232 -13.95 -17.78 17.10
C TRP A 232 -13.16 -18.97 17.64
N ASP A 233 -13.71 -20.18 17.53
CA ASP A 233 -12.95 -21.43 17.74
C ASP A 233 -12.20 -21.52 19.09
N THR A 234 -12.87 -21.12 20.18
CA THR A 234 -12.31 -21.15 21.54
C THR A 234 -12.09 -22.56 22.08
N GLU A 235 -12.68 -23.56 21.42
CA GLU A 235 -12.57 -24.97 21.82
C GLU A 235 -11.27 -25.60 21.34
N SER A 236 -10.78 -25.28 20.14
CA SER A 236 -9.61 -25.94 19.58
C SER A 236 -8.36 -25.07 19.50
N ALA A 237 -8.50 -23.74 19.44
CA ALA A 237 -7.38 -22.81 19.43
C ALA A 237 -7.02 -22.28 20.84
N GLY A 238 -5.75 -21.91 21.02
CA GLY A 238 -5.26 -21.26 22.23
C GLY A 238 -5.33 -19.75 22.10
N TYR A 239 -5.84 -19.05 23.13
CA TYR A 239 -5.88 -17.58 23.15
C TYR A 239 -5.32 -17.05 24.47
N PHE A 240 -4.41 -16.09 24.38
CA PHE A 240 -3.85 -15.44 25.55
C PHE A 240 -3.53 -13.97 25.27
N PHE A 241 -3.53 -13.17 26.33
CA PHE A 241 -3.11 -11.79 26.30
C PHE A 241 -1.59 -11.69 26.46
N ALA A 242 -0.97 -10.85 25.63
CA ALA A 242 0.34 -10.31 25.86
C ALA A 242 0.20 -8.88 26.36
N HIS A 243 0.56 -8.66 27.63
CA HIS A 243 0.59 -7.34 28.25
C HIS A 243 1.94 -6.68 27.97
N PHE A 244 1.93 -5.41 27.60
CA PHE A 244 3.13 -4.65 27.27
C PHE A 244 3.14 -3.28 27.95
N ASP A 245 4.33 -2.80 28.27
CA ASP A 245 4.55 -1.43 28.71
C ASP A 245 4.36 -0.48 27.52
N THR A 246 3.49 0.52 27.65
CA THR A 246 3.28 1.53 26.62
C THR A 246 4.42 2.53 26.54
N ASN A 247 5.39 2.51 27.48
CA ASN A 247 6.50 3.46 27.54
C ASN A 247 6.01 4.93 27.54
N GLY A 248 4.82 5.17 28.10
CA GLY A 248 4.19 6.50 28.13
C GLY A 248 3.62 6.98 26.80
N VAL A 249 3.58 6.15 25.74
CA VAL A 249 2.89 6.51 24.49
C VAL A 249 1.38 6.36 24.62
N ASP A 250 0.64 7.14 23.83
CA ASP A 250 -0.81 6.97 23.75
C ASP A 250 -1.19 5.66 23.05
N GLY A 251 -2.46 5.26 23.20
CA GLY A 251 -2.95 4.03 22.61
C GLY A 251 -3.01 4.07 21.07
N GLY A 252 -3.08 5.25 20.46
CA GLY A 252 -3.04 5.41 19.01
C GLY A 252 -1.68 5.05 18.41
N ASP A 253 -0.60 5.52 19.03
CA ASP A 253 0.76 5.21 18.61
C ASP A 253 1.13 3.75 18.91
N ALA A 254 0.70 3.19 20.05
CA ALA A 254 0.87 1.78 20.34
C ALA A 254 0.08 0.89 19.35
N LEU A 255 -1.09 1.34 18.89
CA LEU A 255 -1.86 0.69 17.83
C LEU A 255 -1.14 0.74 16.47
N GLU A 256 -0.64 1.90 16.06
CA GLU A 256 0.11 2.06 14.81
C GLU A 256 1.44 1.29 14.84
N PHE A 257 2.09 1.20 16.00
CA PHE A 257 3.23 0.31 16.23
C PHE A 257 2.85 -1.14 15.97
N GLY A 258 1.75 -1.61 16.57
CA GLY A 258 1.23 -2.96 16.36
C GLY A 258 1.04 -3.30 14.88
N TYR A 259 0.47 -2.38 14.09
CA TYR A 259 0.30 -2.59 12.64
C TYR A 259 1.62 -2.56 11.83
N ALA A 260 2.66 -1.91 12.34
CA ALA A 260 3.93 -1.76 11.64
C ALA A 260 4.94 -2.87 11.93
N VAL A 261 4.80 -3.55 13.08
CA VAL A 261 5.72 -4.60 13.53
C VAL A 261 5.20 -6.00 13.20
N ASP A 262 6.10 -6.98 13.02
CA ASP A 262 5.70 -8.38 12.92
C ASP A 262 5.07 -8.86 14.23
N GLN A 263 3.94 -9.55 14.13
CA GLN A 263 3.17 -10.03 15.28
C GLN A 263 3.25 -11.55 15.42
N ARG A 264 4.31 -12.18 14.88
CA ARG A 264 4.57 -13.61 15.02
C ARG A 264 5.52 -13.88 16.17
N PHE A 265 5.14 -14.84 17.00
CA PHE A 265 5.86 -15.24 18.20
C PHE A 265 6.00 -16.75 18.24
N THR A 266 7.00 -17.23 18.97
CA THR A 266 7.20 -18.64 19.28
C THR A 266 7.23 -18.82 20.79
N LEU A 267 6.55 -19.85 21.26
CA LEU A 267 6.56 -20.34 22.62
C LEU A 267 7.54 -21.51 22.68
N ARG A 268 8.59 -21.40 23.52
CA ARG A 268 9.68 -22.38 23.62
C ARG A 268 9.72 -23.03 24.99
N ALA A 269 9.89 -24.34 25.03
CA ALA A 269 10.14 -25.07 26.27
C ALA A 269 11.24 -26.13 26.06
N ARG A 270 12.12 -26.29 27.04
CA ARG A 270 13.27 -27.21 26.92
C ARG A 270 12.78 -28.66 26.77
N GLY A 271 13.15 -29.31 25.67
CA GLY A 271 12.78 -30.70 25.40
C GLY A 271 11.38 -30.88 24.80
N HIS A 272 10.73 -29.79 24.39
CA HIS A 272 9.42 -29.79 23.75
C HIS A 272 9.48 -29.04 22.41
N ASP A 273 8.51 -29.31 21.55
CA ASP A 273 8.39 -28.62 20.27
C ASP A 273 8.03 -27.15 20.46
N ASP A 274 8.55 -26.31 19.56
CA ASP A 274 8.19 -24.90 19.47
C ASP A 274 6.71 -24.77 19.04
N VAL A 275 5.98 -23.88 19.73
CA VAL A 275 4.56 -23.61 19.48
C VAL A 275 4.41 -22.20 18.95
N HIS A 276 3.79 -22.03 17.78
CA HIS A 276 3.67 -20.72 17.15
C HIS A 276 2.43 -19.97 17.61
N ALA A 277 2.59 -18.65 17.79
CA ALA A 277 1.50 -17.75 18.12
C ALA A 277 1.50 -16.52 17.21
N GLN A 278 0.32 -16.00 16.89
CA GLN A 278 0.14 -14.83 16.03
C GLN A 278 -0.78 -13.81 16.66
N GLY A 279 -0.42 -12.53 16.55
CA GLY A 279 -1.27 -11.40 16.93
C GLY A 279 -2.58 -11.41 16.18
N VAL A 280 -3.67 -11.25 16.91
CA VAL A 280 -4.99 -11.04 16.34
C VAL A 280 -5.21 -9.53 16.17
N PRO A 281 -5.83 -9.05 15.07
CA PRO A 281 -6.09 -7.62 14.84
C PRO A 281 -7.08 -6.96 15.83
N LYS A 282 -7.35 -7.57 16.98
CA LYS A 282 -8.29 -7.09 18.00
C LYS A 282 -7.55 -6.80 19.29
N PHE A 283 -7.80 -5.62 19.86
CA PHE A 283 -7.20 -5.07 21.07
C PHE A 283 -5.71 -4.72 20.93
N TRP A 284 -5.45 -3.42 20.81
CA TRP A 284 -4.12 -2.83 20.72
C TRP A 284 -4.21 -1.42 21.33
N GLY A 285 -3.18 -1.02 22.08
CA GLY A 285 -2.98 0.38 22.46
C GLY A 285 -3.45 0.76 23.85
N ASP A 286 -4.74 1.07 24.01
CA ASP A 286 -5.25 1.85 25.16
C ASP A 286 -5.03 1.21 26.55
N ARG A 287 -4.73 -0.08 26.60
CA ARG A 287 -4.65 -0.84 27.86
C ARG A 287 -3.38 -1.67 28.01
N GLY A 288 -2.38 -1.42 27.17
CA GLY A 288 -1.11 -2.14 27.22
C GLY A 288 -1.29 -3.65 27.07
N ALA A 289 -2.18 -4.11 26.19
CA ALA A 289 -2.38 -5.52 25.92
C ALA A 289 -2.87 -5.79 24.49
N PHE A 290 -2.49 -6.95 23.95
CA PHE A 290 -3.04 -7.50 22.71
C PHE A 290 -3.23 -9.02 22.81
N ILE A 291 -4.01 -9.58 21.88
CA ILE A 291 -4.33 -11.02 21.88
C ILE A 291 -3.41 -11.77 20.93
N LEU A 292 -2.85 -12.86 21.42
CA LEU A 292 -2.15 -13.88 20.65
C LEU A 292 -3.02 -15.12 20.49
N ARG A 293 -3.02 -15.69 19.28
CA ARG A 293 -3.69 -16.94 18.92
C ARG A 293 -2.65 -18.02 18.60
N ILE A 294 -2.86 -19.21 19.14
CA ILE A 294 -2.19 -20.45 18.76
C ILE A 294 -3.18 -21.26 17.94
N GLU A 295 -2.79 -21.66 16.73
CA GLU A 295 -3.64 -22.46 15.86
C GLU A 295 -3.89 -23.86 16.45
N PRO A 296 -5.02 -24.52 16.16
CA PRO A 296 -5.41 -25.77 16.81
C PRO A 296 -4.35 -26.88 16.75
N ALA A 297 -3.68 -27.00 15.61
CA ALA A 297 -2.62 -28.01 15.42
C ALA A 297 -1.38 -27.73 16.29
N ASP A 298 -1.04 -26.46 16.53
CA ASP A 298 0.08 -26.08 17.39
C ASP A 298 -0.32 -26.15 18.87
N PHE A 299 -1.55 -25.76 19.19
CA PHE A 299 -2.08 -25.83 20.55
C PHE A 299 -2.24 -27.27 21.05
N ALA A 300 -2.57 -28.21 20.15
CA ALA A 300 -2.63 -29.63 20.47
C ALA A 300 -1.26 -30.20 20.88
N ARG A 301 -0.16 -29.72 20.28
CA ARG A 301 1.24 -30.09 20.60
C ARG A 301 1.83 -29.36 21.81
N MET A 302 1.09 -28.39 22.37
CA MET A 302 1.53 -27.64 23.53
C MET A 302 1.25 -28.46 24.80
N GLU A 303 2.28 -28.88 25.52
CA GLU A 303 2.10 -29.87 26.59
C GLU A 303 1.50 -29.23 27.86
N PRO A 304 0.42 -29.82 28.44
CA PRO A 304 -0.15 -29.30 29.67
C PRO A 304 0.87 -29.26 30.80
N ARG A 305 0.82 -28.21 31.64
CA ARG A 305 1.69 -28.00 32.80
C ARG A 305 3.17 -27.72 32.50
N ILE A 306 3.55 -27.60 31.22
CA ILE A 306 4.88 -27.15 30.83
C ILE A 306 4.88 -25.63 30.69
N GLU A 307 5.91 -24.98 31.23
CA GLU A 307 6.14 -23.56 31.04
C GLU A 307 6.81 -23.31 29.69
N TYR A 308 6.16 -22.51 28.85
CA TYR A 308 6.72 -22.04 27.59
C TYR A 308 7.10 -20.57 27.71
N GLU A 309 8.32 -20.24 27.28
CA GLU A 309 8.84 -18.87 27.21
C GLU A 309 8.54 -18.24 25.86
N LEU A 310 8.07 -17.00 25.87
CA LEU A 310 7.75 -16.26 24.65
C LEU A 310 9.02 -15.71 24.00
N ALA A 311 9.11 -15.85 22.69
CA ALA A 311 10.12 -15.22 21.87
C ALA A 311 9.46 -14.56 20.65
N TRP A 312 9.86 -13.32 20.35
CA TRP A 312 9.47 -12.67 19.10
C TRP A 312 10.31 -13.22 17.94
N ILE A 313 9.66 -13.55 16.81
CA ILE A 313 10.36 -14.16 15.66
C ILE A 313 10.99 -13.08 14.77
N GLY A 314 10.36 -11.90 14.69
CA GLY A 314 10.93 -10.70 14.07
C GLY A 314 11.56 -10.88 12.69
N ASP A 315 10.80 -11.37 11.70
CA ASP A 315 11.35 -11.52 10.34
C ASP A 315 10.26 -11.58 9.25
N ARG A 316 9.29 -10.67 9.29
CA ARG A 316 8.38 -10.53 8.14
C ARG A 316 9.11 -9.74 7.07
N VAL A 317 9.24 -10.30 5.87
CA VAL A 317 9.73 -9.56 4.69
C VAL A 317 8.92 -8.28 4.54
N GLY A 318 9.58 -7.13 4.74
CA GLY A 318 8.95 -5.80 4.70
C GLY A 318 8.59 -5.19 6.07
N ALA A 319 8.71 -5.89 7.19
CA ALA A 319 8.67 -5.25 8.51
C ALA A 319 9.88 -4.32 8.68
N SER A 320 9.69 -3.19 9.35
CA SER A 320 10.80 -2.28 9.65
C SER A 320 11.82 -2.99 10.54
N ALA A 321 13.09 -2.98 10.15
CA ALA A 321 14.17 -3.42 11.04
C ALA A 321 14.26 -2.56 12.31
N ASP A 322 13.68 -1.36 12.27
CA ASP A 322 13.77 -0.37 13.36
C ASP A 322 12.63 -0.48 14.38
N LEU A 323 11.57 -1.27 14.10
CA LEU A 323 10.44 -1.47 15.01
C LEU A 323 10.42 -2.92 15.50
N ARG A 324 10.45 -3.13 16.82
CA ARG A 324 10.56 -4.48 17.40
C ARG A 324 9.81 -4.67 18.70
N TRP A 325 9.31 -5.89 18.93
CA TRP A 325 8.92 -6.32 20.26
C TRP A 325 10.15 -6.68 21.09
N GLU A 326 10.21 -6.19 22.31
CA GLU A 326 11.14 -6.66 23.32
C GLU A 326 10.42 -7.65 24.22
N VAL A 327 11.03 -8.82 24.41
CA VAL A 327 10.50 -9.87 25.27
C VAL A 327 11.59 -10.22 26.27
N PRO A 328 11.53 -9.69 27.50
CA PRO A 328 12.50 -10.01 28.54
C PRO A 328 12.50 -11.50 28.87
N PRO A 329 13.64 -12.05 29.35
CA PRO A 329 13.67 -13.41 29.84
C PRO A 329 12.63 -13.65 30.95
N GLY A 330 11.99 -14.80 30.93
CA GLY A 330 11.01 -15.20 31.96
C GLY A 330 9.56 -14.82 31.68
N VAL A 331 9.25 -14.18 30.54
CA VAL A 331 7.87 -14.01 30.08
C VAL A 331 7.34 -15.38 29.61
N ARG A 332 6.53 -16.02 30.48
CA ARG A 332 6.12 -17.42 30.31
C ARG A 332 4.61 -17.62 30.39
N ILE A 333 4.15 -18.73 29.82
CA ILE A 333 2.78 -19.19 29.91
C ILE A 333 2.73 -20.72 30.00
N THR A 334 1.76 -21.24 30.76
CA THR A 334 1.59 -22.68 30.99
C THR A 334 0.21 -23.11 30.53
N ARG A 335 0.11 -24.10 29.64
CA ARG A 335 -1.20 -24.58 29.15
C ARG A 335 -2.06 -25.08 30.31
N PRO A 336 -3.33 -24.62 30.45
CA PRO A 336 -4.24 -25.08 31.50
C PRO A 336 -4.55 -26.56 31.30
N LYS A 337 -4.77 -27.28 32.40
CA LYS A 337 -5.30 -28.64 32.34
C LYS A 337 -6.81 -28.53 32.08
N ARG A 338 -7.21 -28.71 30.82
CA ARG A 338 -8.64 -28.87 30.48
C ARG A 338 -9.17 -30.19 31.02
#